data_AF-A0A925LE88-F1
#
_entry.id   AF-A0A925LE88-F1
#
_cell.length_a   1.000
_cell.length_b   1.000
_cell.length_c   1.000
_cell.angle_alpha   90.00
_cell.angle_beta   90.00
_cell.angle_gamma   90.00
#
_symmetry.space_group_name_H-M   'P 1'
#
loop_
_entity.id
_entity.type
_entity.pdbx_description
1 polymer ?
#
loop_
_entity_poly.entity_id
_entity_poly.type
_entity_poly.pdbx_seq_one_letter_code
_entity_poly.pdbx_strand_id
1 'polypeptide(L)' 'MLEWLKNLLWLRKKSACSDRQRAMNLIAAIDAGGVPLNPARVNAIGRALGLDVSRHARMEDTIERIRTVVSESAE' A
#
# COMPACT_ATOMS: atom_id res chain seq x y z
N MET A 1 -1.76 -3.05 -32.87
CA MET A 1 -1.73 -1.67 -32.32
C MET A 1 -2.21 -1.57 -30.85
N LEU A 2 -3.04 -2.49 -30.33
CA LEU A 2 -3.49 -2.51 -28.92
C LEU A 2 -2.53 -3.18 -27.90
N GLU A 3 -1.41 -3.75 -28.36
CA GLU A 3 -0.46 -4.51 -27.53
C GLU A 3 0.25 -3.63 -26.48
N TRP A 4 0.56 -2.37 -26.81
CA TRP A 4 1.19 -1.43 -25.89
C TRP A 4 0.30 -1.09 -24.68
N LEU A 5 -1.01 -0.98 -24.89
CA LEU A 5 -1.97 -0.70 -23.83
C LEU A 5 -2.11 -1.89 -22.86
N LYS A 6 -2.15 -3.11 -23.41
CA LYS A 6 -2.16 -4.35 -22.62
C LYS A 6 -0.90 -4.51 -21.78
N ASN A 7 0.26 -4.17 -22.36
CA ASN A 7 1.53 -4.23 -21.64
C ASN A 7 1.57 -3.24 -20.48
N LEU A 8 1.08 -2.00 -20.67
CA LEU A 8 0.98 -1.00 -19.61
C LEU A 8 0.08 -1.45 -18.45
N LEU A 9 -1.06 -2.06 -18.77
CA LEU A 9 -1.98 -2.64 -17.78
C LEU A 9 -1.36 -3.81 -17.01
N TRP A 10 -0.57 -4.65 -17.67
CA TRP A 10 0.14 -5.76 -17.03
C TRP A 10 1.25 -5.25 -16.08
N LEU A 11 2.04 -4.27 -16.51
CA LEU A 11 3.04 -3.62 -15.67
C LEU A 11 2.41 -3.01 -14.41
N ARG A 12 1.28 -2.31 -14.55
CA ARG A 12 0.52 -1.76 -13.42
C ARG A 12 0.02 -2.86 -12.47
N LYS A 13 -0.47 -3.98 -13.01
CA LYS A 13 -0.94 -5.12 -12.21
C LYS A 13 0.19 -5.80 -11.43
N LYS A 14 1.39 -5.93 -12.02
CA LYS A 14 2.58 -6.44 -11.31
C LYS A 14 3.01 -5.53 -10.18
N SER A 15 3.05 -4.21 -10.41
CA SER A 15 3.41 -3.23 -9.37
C SER A 15 2.42 -3.30 -8.20
N ALA A 16 1.12 -3.33 -8.49
CA ALA A 16 0.08 -3.46 -7.46
C ALA A 16 0.27 -4.69 -6.55
N CYS A 17 0.71 -5.82 -7.11
CA CYS A 17 1.03 -7.02 -6.31
C CYS A 17 2.21 -6.77 -5.36
N SER A 18 3.25 -6.08 -5.83
CA SER A 18 4.41 -5.70 -5.00
C SER A 18 4.09 -4.62 -3.95
N ASP A 19 3.19 -3.68 -4.26
CA ASP A 19 2.73 -2.67 -3.33
C ASP A 19 1.86 -3.27 -2.22
N ARG A 20 1.01 -4.23 -2.57
CA ARG A 20 0.23 -5.00 -1.59
C ARG A 20 1.13 -5.81 -0.67
N GLN A 21 2.15 -6.49 -1.21
CA GLN A 21 3.12 -7.22 -0.39
C GLN A 21 3.89 -6.27 0.55
N ARG A 22 4.28 -5.08 0.07
CA ARG A 22 4.91 -4.06 0.92
C ARG A 22 4.02 -3.63 2.07
N ALA A 23 2.73 -3.44 1.81
CA ALA A 23 1.74 -3.11 2.82
C ALA A 23 1.55 -4.24 3.85
N MET A 24 1.43 -5.49 3.40
CA MET A 24 1.37 -6.66 4.28
C MET A 24 2.60 -6.75 5.19
N ASN A 25 3.80 -6.58 4.62
CA ASN A 25 5.03 -6.63 5.39
C ASN A 25 5.11 -5.49 6.42
N LEU A 26 4.61 -4.30 6.08
CA LEU A 26 4.50 -3.19 7.01
C LEU A 26 3.58 -3.55 8.19
N ILE A 27 2.37 -4.05 7.91
CA ILE A 27 1.41 -4.42 8.95
C ILE A 27 1.95 -5.56 9.82
N ALA A 28 2.51 -6.61 9.22
CA ALA A 28 3.10 -7.73 9.96
C ALA A 28 4.26 -7.28 10.87
N ALA A 29 5.10 -6.34 10.42
CA ALA A 29 6.16 -5.78 11.25
C ALA A 29 5.59 -4.97 12.43
N ILE A 30 4.50 -4.23 12.22
CA ILE A 30 3.81 -3.48 13.28
C ILE A 30 3.17 -4.43 14.29
N ASP A 31 2.51 -5.48 13.83
CA ASP A 31 1.90 -6.50 14.68
C ASP A 31 2.93 -7.31 15.48
N ALA A 32 4.17 -7.42 14.97
CA ALA A 32 5.30 -7.95 15.73
C ALA A 32 5.89 -6.96 16.76
N GLY A 33 5.30 -5.76 16.93
CA GLY A 33 5.76 -4.71 17.85
C GLY A 33 6.73 -3.70 17.23
N GLY A 34 6.94 -3.74 15.92
CA GLY A 34 7.75 -2.75 15.20
C GLY A 34 7.04 -1.39 15.07
N VAL A 35 7.81 -0.30 15.09
CA VAL A 35 7.26 1.05 14.91
C VAL A 35 7.85 1.68 13.66
N PRO A 36 7.02 2.14 12.69
CA PRO A 36 7.52 2.80 11.50
C PRO A 36 8.19 4.13 11.87
N LEU A 37 9.47 4.26 11.50
CA LEU A 37 10.29 5.43 11.81
C LEU A 37 10.02 6.64 10.90
N ASN A 38 9.29 6.43 9.79
CA ASN A 38 9.08 7.47 8.78
C ASN A 38 7.62 7.50 8.30
N PRO A 39 6.82 8.50 8.70
CA PRO A 39 5.43 8.63 8.28
C PRO A 39 5.29 8.89 6.78
N ALA A 40 6.27 9.53 6.12
CA ALA A 40 6.24 9.73 4.68
C ALA A 40 6.32 8.40 3.91
N ARG A 41 7.05 7.41 4.44
CA ARG A 41 7.13 6.07 3.86
C ARG A 41 5.81 5.32 3.99
N VAL A 42 5.15 5.44 5.14
CA VAL A 42 3.80 4.88 5.37
C VAL A 42 2.80 5.50 4.40
N ASN A 43 2.80 6.82 4.25
CA ASN A 43 1.92 7.53 3.31
C ASN A 43 2.19 7.16 1.85
N ALA A 44 3.45 6.91 1.48
CA ALA A 44 3.80 6.44 0.14
C ALA A 44 3.22 5.04 -0.15
N ILE A 45 3.26 4.13 0.83
CA ILE A 45 2.63 2.81 0.71
C ILE A 45 1.12 2.96 0.57
N GLY A 46 0.47 3.79 1.40
CA GLY A 46 -0.95 4.07 1.28
C GLY A 46 -1.35 4.59 -0.11
N ARG A 47 -0.62 5.56 -0.64
CA ARG A 47 -0.85 6.07 -2.01
C ARG A 47 -0.63 5.01 -3.08
N ALA A 48 0.36 4.13 -2.91
CA ALA A 48 0.62 3.04 -3.85
C ALA A 48 -0.52 1.99 -3.87
N LEU A 49 -1.23 1.83 -2.76
CA LEU A 49 -2.47 1.04 -2.68
C LEU A 49 -3.70 1.75 -3.27
N GLY A 50 -3.58 3.01 -3.69
CA GLY A 50 -4.69 3.82 -4.17
C GLY A 50 -5.49 4.52 -3.06
N LEU A 51 -5.00 4.54 -1.82
CA LEU A 51 -5.59 5.34 -0.75
C LEU A 51 -5.26 6.82 -0.96
N ASP A 52 -6.26 7.68 -0.81
CA ASP A 52 -6.02 9.13 -0.71
C ASP A 52 -5.50 9.47 0.69
N VAL A 53 -4.21 9.80 0.78
CA VAL A 53 -3.53 10.08 2.05
C VAL A 53 -2.99 11.51 2.06
N SER A 54 -3.51 12.32 2.98
CA SER A 54 -3.01 13.68 3.20
C SER A 54 -1.55 13.66 3.66
N ARG A 55 -0.77 14.66 3.24
CA ARG A 55 0.61 14.85 3.71
C ARG A 55 0.69 15.10 5.23
N HIS A 56 -0.41 15.54 5.84
CA HIS A 56 -0.54 15.79 7.28
C HIS A 56 -1.42 14.74 7.98
N ALA A 57 -1.76 13.64 7.29
CA ALA A 57 -2.48 12.55 7.92
C ALA A 57 -1.67 12.02 9.12
N ARG A 58 -2.38 11.73 10.21
CA ARG A 58 -1.76 11.04 11.36
C ARG A 58 -1.28 9.68 10.89
N MET A 59 -0.12 9.27 11.40
CA MET A 59 0.51 8.03 10.95
C MET A 59 -0.37 6.83 11.32
N GLU A 60 -0.99 6.84 12.51
CA GLU A 60 -1.87 5.75 12.95
C GLU A 60 -3.10 5.59 12.04
N ASP A 61 -3.70 6.70 11.61
CA ASP A 61 -4.85 6.70 10.68
C ASP A 61 -4.48 6.05 9.34
N THR A 62 -3.32 6.40 8.78
CA THR A 62 -2.84 5.77 7.55
C THR A 62 -2.60 4.27 7.74
N ILE A 63 -2.03 3.85 8.88
CA ILE A 63 -1.78 2.42 9.18
C ILE A 63 -3.10 1.66 9.23
N GLU A 64 -4.11 2.20 9.91
CA GLU A 64 -5.43 1.57 10.03
C GLU A 64 -6.08 1.41 8.64
N ARG A 65 -6.03 2.46 7.80
CA ARG A 65 -6.57 2.40 6.43
C ARG A 65 -5.84 1.38 5.56
N ILE A 66 -4.52 1.28 5.70
CA ILE A 66 -3.72 0.23 5.01
C ILE A 66 -4.16 -1.16 5.48
N ARG A 67 -4.36 -1.36 6.79
CA ARG A 67 -4.80 -2.65 7.36
C ARG A 67 -6.15 -3.07 6.81
N THR A 68 -7.11 -2.16 6.70
CA THR A 68 -8.45 -2.45 6.14
C THR A 68 -8.33 -2.97 4.70
N VAL A 69 -7.66 -2.23 3.82
CA VAL A 69 -7.53 -2.62 2.40
C VAL A 69 -6.80 -3.96 2.22
N VAL A 70 -5.75 -4.20 3.03
CA VAL A 70 -5.00 -5.45 2.98
C VAL A 70 -5.86 -6.63 3.46
N SER A 71 -6.77 -6.42 4.39
CA SER A 71 -7.69 -7.45 4.89
C SER A 71 -8.81 -7.71 3.89
N GLU A 72 -9.43 -6.66 3.33
CA GLU A 72 -10.59 -6.77 2.42
C GLU A 72 -10.29 -7.54 1.12
N SER A 73 -9.10 -7.41 0.53
CA SER A 73 -8.77 -8.18 -0.69
C SER A 73 -8.21 -9.58 -0.42
N ALA A 74 -8.31 -10.09 0.81
CA ALA A 74 -8.15 -11.51 1.11
C ALA A 74 -9.46 -12.31 0.92
N GLU A 75 -10.60 -11.62 0.79
CA GLU A 75 -11.92 -12.17 0.49
C GLU A 75 -12.26 -12.16 -1.00
#